data_AF-A0A383AUP0-F1
#
_entry.id   AF-A0A383AUP0-F1
#
_cell.length_a   1.000
_cell.length_b   1.000
_cell.length_c   1.000
_cell.angle_alpha   90.00
_cell.angle_beta   90.00
_cell.angle_gamma   90.00
#
_symmetry.space_group_name_H-M   'P 1'
#
loop_
_entity.id
_entity.type
_entity.pdbx_description
1 polymer ?
#
loop_
_entity_poly.entity_id
_entity_poly.type
_entity_poly.pdbx_seq_one_letter_code
_entity_poly.pdbx_strand_id
1 'polypeptide(L)'
;MRSILLLILFGLILIIGCAASKQKYQTFYDPEYKVIDRGALDVKVISRACSETFEDALSAAKNNGKFHLRSVVGNKNHGIKFKEVGSYIKQDKICVEMSASSFPP
;
A
#
# COMPACT_ATOMS: atom_id res chain seq x y z
N MET A 1 14.81 -24.93 40.81
CA MET A 1 14.36 -25.63 39.57
C MET A 1 13.04 -25.07 39.01
N ARG A 2 11.95 -24.96 39.79
CA ARG A 2 10.67 -24.36 39.33
C ARG A 2 10.78 -22.92 38.78
N SER A 3 11.58 -22.06 39.41
CA SER A 3 11.71 -20.64 38.99
C SER A 3 12.41 -20.48 37.63
N ILE A 4 13.41 -21.33 37.34
CA ILE A 4 14.13 -21.32 36.05
C ILE A 4 13.20 -21.77 34.92
N LEU A 5 12.31 -22.74 35.18
CA LEU A 5 11.33 -23.21 34.21
C LEU A 5 10.33 -22.11 33.82
N LEU A 6 9.91 -21.28 34.78
CA LEU A 6 9.01 -20.15 34.54
C LEU A 6 9.67 -19.03 33.72
N LEU A 7 10.96 -18.76 33.96
CA LEU A 7 11.72 -17.78 33.19
C LEU A 7 11.90 -18.22 31.73
N ILE A 8 12.15 -19.51 31.49
CA ILE A 8 12.24 -20.07 30.14
C ILE A 8 10.89 -19.97 29.41
N LEU A 9 9.79 -20.28 30.11
CA LEU A 9 8.43 -20.18 29.55
C LEU A 9 8.07 -18.74 29.17
N PHE A 10 8.42 -17.77 30.03
CA PHE A 10 8.18 -16.36 29.78
C PHE A 10 9.03 -15.83 28.61
N GLY A 11 10.29 -16.27 28.51
CA GLY A 11 11.17 -15.96 27.39
C GLY A 11 10.61 -16.45 26.04
N LEU A 12 10.06 -17.67 26.00
CA LEU A 12 9.45 -18.23 24.78
C LEU A 12 8.24 -17.43 24.30
N ILE A 13 7.39 -16.95 25.22
CA ILE A 13 6.22 -16.12 24.89
C ILE A 13 6.64 -14.78 24.25
N LEU A 14 7.74 -14.17 24.74
CA LEU A 14 8.25 -12.92 24.18
C LEU A 14 8.83 -13.06 22.77
N ILE A 15 9.42 -14.22 22.45
CA ILE A 15 10.02 -14.47 21.13
C ILE A 15 8.94 -14.70 20.06
N ILE A 16 7.81 -15.35 20.41
CA ILE A 16 6.70 -15.61 19.48
C ILE A 16 5.99 -14.32 19.06
N GLY A 17 5.85 -13.35 19.98
CA GLY A 17 5.22 -12.06 19.69
C GLY A 17 5.99 -11.17 18.70
N CYS A 18 7.32 -11.32 18.63
CA CYS A 18 8.18 -10.48 17.78
C CYS A 18 8.33 -11.04 16.35
N ALA A 19 8.08 -12.34 16.13
CA ALA A 19 8.25 -13.00 14.84
C ALA A 19 7.06 -12.82 13.86
N ALA A 20 5.93 -12.29 14.33
CA ALA A 20 4.66 -12.29 13.57
C ALA A 20 4.41 -11.07 12.66
N SER A 21 5.39 -10.23 12.32
CA SER A 21 5.16 -9.06 11.43
C SER A 21 5.77 -9.15 10.04
N LYS A 22 6.48 -10.24 9.69
CA LYS A 22 7.25 -10.32 8.42
C LYS A 22 6.54 -10.94 7.22
N GLN A 23 5.25 -11.26 7.29
CA GLN A 23 4.48 -11.74 6.12
C GLN A 23 3.30 -10.86 5.72
N LYS A 24 3.30 -9.59 6.13
CA LYS A 24 2.31 -8.64 5.60
C LYS A 24 2.81 -8.07 4.28
N TYR A 25 2.37 -8.72 3.20
CA TYR A 25 2.32 -8.25 1.82
C TYR A 25 3.63 -8.29 1.03
N GLN A 26 3.69 -9.18 0.03
CA GLN A 26 4.51 -8.93 -1.17
C GLN A 26 3.72 -7.98 -2.08
N THR A 27 3.70 -6.69 -1.74
CA THR A 27 3.19 -5.66 -2.64
C THR A 27 4.18 -5.48 -3.79
N PHE A 28 3.80 -5.91 -5.00
CA PHE A 28 4.56 -5.56 -6.19
C PHE A 28 4.19 -4.14 -6.60
N TYR A 29 5.10 -3.20 -6.30
CA TYR A 29 5.04 -1.83 -6.79
C TYR A 29 5.56 -1.77 -8.23
N ASP A 30 4.75 -1.23 -9.14
CA ASP A 30 5.16 -0.98 -10.52
C ASP A 30 5.60 0.49 -10.67
N PRO A 31 6.87 0.77 -10.95
CA PRO A 31 7.35 2.14 -11.12
C PRO A 31 6.97 2.79 -12.47
N GLU A 32 6.41 2.06 -13.44
CA GLU A 32 6.09 2.60 -14.79
C GLU A 32 4.87 3.54 -14.83
N TYR A 33 4.39 4.00 -13.67
CA TYR A 33 3.07 4.62 -13.62
C TYR A 33 2.99 6.04 -14.20
N LYS A 34 2.01 6.21 -15.10
CA LYS A 34 1.75 7.43 -15.86
C LYS A 34 1.18 8.53 -14.97
N VAL A 35 1.91 9.64 -14.87
CA VAL A 35 1.44 10.91 -14.31
C VAL A 35 0.92 11.79 -15.44
N ILE A 36 -0.25 12.40 -15.26
CA ILE A 36 -0.80 13.41 -16.18
C ILE A 36 -0.97 14.71 -15.39
N ASP A 37 -0.16 15.73 -15.70
CA ASP A 37 -0.28 17.08 -15.17
C ASP A 37 -1.22 17.91 -16.06
N ARG A 38 -2.30 18.47 -15.49
CA ARG A 38 -3.27 19.33 -16.18
C ARG A 38 -3.24 20.77 -15.65
N GLY A 39 -2.18 21.12 -14.92
CA GLY A 39 -2.07 22.30 -14.08
C GLY A 39 -1.70 21.85 -12.67
N ALA A 40 -0.90 22.65 -11.96
CA ALA A 40 -0.15 22.24 -10.76
C ALA A 40 -0.96 21.71 -9.55
N LEU A 41 -2.29 21.58 -9.68
CA LEU A 41 -3.23 21.00 -8.71
C LEU A 41 -4.26 20.04 -9.32
N ASP A 42 -4.33 19.88 -10.65
CA ASP A 42 -5.14 18.88 -11.36
C ASP A 42 -4.19 17.82 -11.95
N VAL A 43 -3.70 16.95 -11.07
CA VAL A 43 -2.78 15.87 -11.41
C VAL A 43 -3.52 14.55 -11.27
N LYS A 44 -3.37 13.67 -12.25
CA LYS A 44 -3.87 12.31 -12.20
C LYS A 44 -2.70 11.33 -12.24
N VAL A 45 -2.68 10.44 -11.25
CA VAL A 45 -1.73 9.32 -11.16
C VAL A 45 -2.52 8.03 -11.24
N ILE A 46 -2.16 7.15 -12.17
CA ILE A 46 -2.60 5.74 -12.06
C ILE A 46 -1.55 5.02 -11.21
N SER A 47 -1.96 3.99 -10.48
CA SER A 47 -1.10 3.19 -9.61
C SER A 47 -1.59 1.75 -9.58
N ARG A 48 -0.70 0.79 -9.27
CA ARG A 48 -1.02 -0.63 -9.09
C ARG A 48 -0.49 -1.15 -7.80
N ALA A 49 -1.16 -2.17 -7.30
CA ALA A 49 -0.55 -3.15 -6.42
C ALA A 49 -1.16 -4.53 -6.69
N CYS A 50 -0.39 -5.57 -6.40
CA CYS A 50 -0.85 -6.95 -6.47
C CYS A 50 -0.73 -7.62 -5.10
N SER A 51 -1.72 -8.43 -4.73
CA SER A 51 -1.77 -9.19 -3.48
C SER A 51 -2.55 -10.50 -3.65
N GLU A 52 -2.53 -11.35 -2.63
CA GLU A 52 -3.32 -12.59 -2.58
C GLU A 52 -4.83 -12.29 -2.46
N THR A 53 -5.20 -11.17 -1.84
CA THR A 53 -6.59 -10.73 -1.66
C THR A 53 -6.86 -9.43 -2.42
N PHE A 54 -8.12 -9.24 -2.81
CA PHE A 54 -8.55 -8.02 -3.51
C PHE A 54 -8.45 -6.79 -2.60
N GLU A 55 -8.86 -6.91 -1.34
CA GLU A 55 -8.86 -5.83 -0.36
C GLU A 55 -7.46 -5.29 -0.09
N ASP A 56 -6.47 -6.18 0.03
CA ASP A 56 -5.08 -5.80 0.23
C ASP A 56 -4.51 -5.12 -1.02
N ALA A 57 -4.79 -5.68 -2.21
CA ALA A 57 -4.38 -5.09 -3.47
C ALA A 57 -5.00 -3.69 -3.67
N LEU A 58 -6.28 -3.53 -3.35
CA LEU A 58 -7.01 -2.26 -3.40
C LEU A 58 -6.42 -1.23 -2.43
N SER A 59 -6.16 -1.63 -1.19
CA SER A 59 -5.57 -0.77 -0.16
C SER A 59 -4.17 -0.31 -0.54
N ALA A 60 -3.33 -1.25 -1.00
CA ALA A 60 -1.97 -0.96 -1.45
C ALA A 60 -1.97 -0.06 -2.70
N ALA A 61 -2.84 -0.30 -3.67
CA ALA A 61 -2.96 0.54 -4.87
C ALA A 61 -3.36 1.99 -4.50
N LYS A 62 -4.32 2.17 -3.59
CA LYS A 62 -4.68 3.51 -3.07
C LYS A 62 -3.49 4.20 -2.40
N ASN A 63 -2.75 3.49 -1.55
CA ASN A 63 -1.58 4.04 -0.86
C ASN A 63 -0.47 4.43 -1.84
N ASN A 64 -0.20 3.60 -2.85
CA ASN A 64 0.75 3.90 -3.91
C ASN A 64 0.32 5.16 -4.67
N GLY A 65 -0.92 5.22 -5.15
CA GLY A 65 -1.45 6.39 -5.84
C GLY A 65 -1.34 7.68 -5.02
N LYS A 66 -1.63 7.62 -3.71
CA LYS A 66 -1.45 8.75 -2.79
C LYS A 66 0.00 9.17 -2.64
N PHE A 67 0.92 8.21 -2.52
CA PHE A 67 2.35 8.47 -2.37
C PHE A 67 2.92 9.18 -3.61
N HIS A 68 2.63 8.67 -4.80
CA HIS A 68 3.10 9.29 -6.05
C HIS A 68 2.44 10.64 -6.33
N LEU A 69 1.15 10.78 -6.02
CA LEU A 69 0.47 12.06 -6.17
C LEU A 69 1.16 13.15 -5.34
N ARG A 70 1.54 12.84 -4.08
CA ARG A 70 2.30 13.75 -3.21
C ARG A 70 3.64 14.16 -3.78
N SER A 71 4.35 13.26 -4.47
CA SER A 71 5.62 13.60 -5.12
C SER A 71 5.47 14.64 -6.23
N VAL A 72 4.28 14.75 -6.84
CA VAL A 72 4.00 15.68 -7.95
C VAL A 72 3.42 17.00 -7.44
N VAL A 73 2.37 16.94 -6.63
CA VAL A 73 1.66 18.15 -6.15
C VAL A 73 2.35 18.83 -4.97
N GLY A 74 3.30 18.14 -4.33
CA GLY A 74 4.03 18.62 -3.17
C GLY A 74 3.15 18.82 -1.93
N ASN A 75 3.46 19.86 -1.15
CA ASN A 75 2.76 20.18 0.09
C ASN A 75 1.58 21.16 -0.11
N LYS A 76 1.08 21.31 -1.34
CA LYS A 76 -0.06 22.20 -1.61
C LYS A 76 -1.34 21.59 -1.03
N ASN A 77 -2.26 22.44 -0.56
CA ASN A 77 -3.57 21.96 -0.12
C ASN A 77 -4.38 21.44 -1.32
N HIS A 78 -4.89 20.22 -1.25
CA HIS A 78 -5.68 19.58 -2.29
C HIS A 78 -6.51 18.43 -1.71
N GLY A 79 -7.66 18.17 -2.32
CA GLY A 79 -8.38 16.91 -2.12
C GLY A 79 -7.80 15.78 -2.97
N ILE A 80 -8.03 14.53 -2.57
CA ILE A 80 -7.65 13.35 -3.35
C ILE A 80 -8.89 12.52 -3.65
N LYS A 81 -9.13 12.24 -4.94
CA LYS A 81 -10.19 11.34 -5.38
C LYS A 81 -9.58 10.03 -5.89
N PHE A 82 -10.08 8.93 -5.36
CA PHE A 82 -9.71 7.58 -5.81
C PHE A 82 -10.78 7.01 -6.74
N LYS A 83 -10.36 6.34 -7.80
CA LYS A 83 -11.23 5.57 -8.69
C LYS A 83 -10.51 4.32 -9.16
N GLU A 84 -11.10 3.15 -8.93
CA GLU A 84 -10.61 1.91 -9.52
C GLU A 84 -10.71 2.02 -11.04
N VAL A 85 -9.60 1.71 -11.71
CA VAL A 85 -9.50 1.67 -13.17
C VAL A 85 -9.85 0.27 -13.67
N GLY A 86 -9.35 -0.74 -12.97
CA GLY A 86 -9.67 -2.13 -13.21
C GLY A 86 -8.89 -3.04 -12.28
N SER A 87 -9.16 -4.33 -12.40
CA SER A 87 -8.48 -5.39 -11.66
C SER A 87 -8.27 -6.62 -12.55
N TYR A 88 -7.18 -7.34 -12.33
CA TYR A 88 -6.79 -8.52 -13.11
C TYR A 88 -5.89 -9.45 -12.32
N ILE A 89 -5.71 -10.68 -12.80
CA ILE A 89 -4.79 -11.65 -12.19
C ILE A 89 -3.45 -11.63 -12.94
N LYS A 90 -2.34 -11.55 -12.20
CA LYS A 90 -0.97 -11.66 -12.74
C LYS A 90 -0.12 -12.49 -11.78
N GLN A 91 0.50 -13.56 -12.28
CA GLN A 91 1.35 -14.47 -11.48
C GLN A 91 0.64 -14.96 -10.21
N ASP A 92 -0.59 -15.45 -10.38
CA ASP A 92 -1.47 -15.96 -9.31
C ASP A 92 -1.87 -14.93 -8.23
N LYS A 93 -1.60 -13.63 -8.46
CA LYS A 93 -1.99 -12.53 -7.57
C LYS A 93 -3.05 -11.66 -8.20
N ILE A 94 -3.94 -11.12 -7.37
CA ILE A 94 -4.94 -10.13 -7.75
C ILE A 94 -4.24 -8.77 -7.79
N CYS A 95 -4.22 -8.15 -8.95
CA CYS A 95 -3.71 -6.81 -9.18
C CYS A 95 -4.88 -5.83 -9.33
N VAL A 96 -4.78 -4.68 -8.67
CA VAL A 96 -5.76 -3.59 -8.77
C VAL A 96 -5.06 -2.36 -9.31
N GLU A 97 -5.65 -1.73 -10.31
CA GLU A 97 -5.26 -0.43 -10.84
C GLU A 97 -6.15 0.67 -10.27
N MET A 98 -5.53 1.71 -9.74
CA MET A 98 -6.18 2.79 -9.03
C MET A 98 -5.75 4.14 -9.58
N SER A 99 -6.71 4.97 -9.95
CA SER A 99 -6.52 6.38 -10.25
C SER A 99 -6.58 7.18 -8.96
N ALA A 100 -5.53 7.92 -8.64
CA ALA A 100 -5.51 8.98 -7.64
C ALA A 100 -5.42 10.33 -8.35
N SER A 101 -6.41 11.19 -8.14
CA SER A 101 -6.47 12.53 -8.74
C SER A 101 -6.49 13.60 -7.67
N SER A 102 -5.63 14.60 -7.79
CA SER A 102 -5.73 15.82 -6.99
C SER A 102 -6.81 16.72 -7.57
N PHE A 103 -7.50 17.44 -6.69
CA PHE A 103 -8.37 18.53 -7.08
C PHE A 103 -8.19 19.70 -6.10
N PRO A 104 -8.42 20.95 -6.54
CA PRO A 104 -8.36 22.11 -5.65
C PRO A 104 -9.30 21.95 -4.44
N PRO A 105 -8.96 22.55 -3.28
CA PRO A 105 -9.78 22.49 -2.08
C PRO A 105 -11.17 23.10 -2.26
#